data_AF-A0A525C2G5-F1
#
_entry.id   AF-A0A525C2G5-F1
#
_cell.length_a   1.000
_cell.length_b   1.000
_cell.length_c   1.000
_cell.angle_alpha   90.00
_cell.angle_beta   90.00
_cell.angle_gamma   90.00
#
_symmetry.space_group_name_H-M   'P 1'
#
loop_
_entity.id
_entity.type
_entity.pdbx_description
1 polymer ?
#
loop_
_entity_poly.entity_id
_entity_poly.type
_entity_poly.pdbx_seq_one_letter_code
_entity_poly.pdbx_strand_id
1 'polypeptide(L)'
;MPEAPAPTQGSASRMSGSWLARPWAAFATGFLAVWPAMLAGSWLQQVIQLSPRSLPASFLYVALPEEIVKFLLALILFRLLRSPAALVGLGFGISETIFLVSHSNWPIRLLSSVPLHTGTTALAGIGISLLFSTKGNKPESSIKLVRRIMLTLSLLAGSISLHWLYNLSVQNNSPLYWVLAWLAPLLWLSLSGAIALDSKTGQVTQPAP
;
A
#
# COMPACT_ATOMS: atom_id res chain seq x y z
N MET A 1 -27.89 48.69 -34.48
CA MET A 1 -27.00 47.50 -34.45
C MET A 1 -26.66 47.23 -33.00
N PRO A 2 -26.95 46.05 -32.43
CA PRO A 2 -26.57 45.76 -31.05
C PRO A 2 -25.09 45.35 -30.99
N GLU A 3 -24.33 45.96 -30.09
CA GLU A 3 -22.97 45.56 -29.75
C GLU A 3 -22.97 44.14 -29.17
N ALA A 4 -22.07 43.30 -29.67
CA ALA A 4 -21.84 41.98 -29.11
C ALA A 4 -21.24 42.12 -27.69
N PRO A 5 -21.70 41.34 -26.70
CA PRO A 5 -21.12 41.39 -25.36
C PRO A 5 -19.68 40.86 -25.42
N ALA A 6 -18.77 41.60 -24.80
CA ALA A 6 -17.37 41.19 -24.65
C ALA A 6 -17.27 39.84 -23.94
N PRO A 7 -16.35 38.95 -24.35
CA PRO A 7 -16.19 37.66 -23.70
C PRO A 7 -15.73 37.87 -22.26
N THR A 8 -16.49 37.30 -21.33
CA THR A 8 -16.16 37.24 -19.91
C THR A 8 -14.79 36.58 -19.73
N GLN A 9 -13.78 37.40 -19.42
CA GLN A 9 -12.53 36.92 -18.84
C GLN A 9 -12.81 36.40 -17.42
N GLY A 10 -13.32 35.19 -17.33
CA GLY A 10 -13.59 34.56 -16.06
C GLY A 10 -13.72 33.06 -16.25
N SER A 11 -12.92 32.31 -15.48
CA SER A 11 -13.04 30.86 -15.29
C SER A 11 -12.21 29.92 -16.20
N ALA A 12 -10.93 30.21 -16.42
CA ALA A 12 -9.98 29.18 -16.87
C ALA A 12 -8.75 29.00 -15.96
N SER A 13 -8.45 29.94 -15.05
CA SER A 13 -7.21 29.92 -14.26
C SER A 13 -7.33 29.31 -12.86
N ARG A 14 -8.50 28.78 -12.45
CA ARG A 14 -8.72 28.23 -11.09
C ARG A 14 -8.96 26.71 -11.02
N MET A 15 -8.67 25.96 -12.08
CA MET A 15 -8.97 24.51 -12.14
C MET A 15 -7.77 23.56 -12.36
N SER A 16 -6.50 23.98 -12.27
CA SER A 16 -5.42 23.17 -12.88
C SER A 16 -4.21 22.74 -12.02
N GLY A 17 -4.31 22.60 -10.69
CA GLY A 17 -3.15 22.18 -9.87
C GLY A 17 -3.37 21.00 -8.91
N SER A 18 -4.53 20.94 -8.25
CA SER A 18 -4.70 20.11 -7.06
C SER A 18 -5.01 18.64 -7.34
N TRP A 19 -5.57 18.31 -8.51
CA TRP A 19 -6.01 16.94 -8.81
C TRP A 19 -4.84 16.01 -9.16
N LEU A 20 -3.81 16.53 -9.83
CA LEU A 20 -2.57 15.80 -10.12
C LEU A 20 -1.59 15.80 -8.95
N ALA A 21 -1.60 16.84 -8.11
CA ALA A 21 -0.64 16.95 -7.00
C ALA A 21 -0.79 15.84 -5.95
N ARG A 22 -2.02 15.36 -5.67
CA ARG A 22 -2.24 14.35 -4.62
C ARG A 22 -1.72 12.95 -5.00
N PRO A 23 -2.04 12.40 -6.20
CA PRO A 23 -1.43 11.16 -6.66
C PRO A 23 0.11 11.22 -6.71
N TRP A 24 0.66 12.33 -7.20
CA TRP A 24 2.11 12.52 -7.27
C TRP A 24 2.75 12.65 -5.90
N ALA A 25 2.12 13.32 -4.94
CA ALA A 25 2.61 13.39 -3.56
C ALA A 25 2.68 11.99 -2.95
N ALA A 26 1.64 11.17 -3.09
CA ALA A 26 1.64 9.81 -2.55
C ALA A 26 2.72 8.92 -3.18
N PHE A 27 2.86 9.01 -4.51
CA PHE A 27 3.93 8.33 -5.22
C PHE A 27 5.32 8.79 -4.72
N ALA A 28 5.58 10.10 -4.70
CA ALA A 28 6.88 10.65 -4.33
C ALA A 28 7.23 10.35 -2.86
N THR A 29 6.26 10.42 -1.95
CA THR A 29 6.45 10.02 -0.55
C THR A 29 6.81 8.54 -0.46
N GLY A 30 6.11 7.66 -1.18
CA GLY A 30 6.45 6.23 -1.24
C GLY A 30 7.85 5.98 -1.80
N PHE A 31 8.22 6.70 -2.87
CA PHE A 31 9.54 6.63 -3.49
C PHE A 31 10.66 6.98 -2.50
N LEU A 32 10.51 8.09 -1.78
CA LEU A 32 11.52 8.52 -0.81
C LEU A 32 11.57 7.65 0.45
N ALA A 33 10.48 6.94 0.75
CA ALA A 33 10.34 6.14 1.98
C ALA A 33 11.18 4.85 2.01
N VAL A 34 11.70 4.40 0.87
CA VAL A 34 12.61 3.25 0.81
C VAL A 34 13.84 3.47 1.67
N TRP A 35 14.45 4.65 1.60
CA TRP A 35 15.68 4.98 2.30
C TRP A 35 15.59 4.84 3.83
N PRO A 36 14.64 5.51 4.53
CA PRO A 36 14.51 5.34 5.97
C PRO A 36 14.15 3.91 6.36
N ALA A 37 13.40 3.17 5.54
CA ALA A 37 13.08 1.77 5.80
C ALA A 37 14.34 0.86 5.74
N MET A 38 15.16 1.01 4.69
CA MET A 38 16.41 0.28 4.55
C MET A 38 17.42 0.63 5.64
N LEU A 39 17.49 1.90 6.05
CA LEU A 39 18.33 2.34 7.17
C LEU A 39 17.86 1.71 8.49
N ALA A 40 16.55 1.67 8.75
CA ALA A 40 15.99 1.03 9.94
C ALA A 40 16.33 -0.48 9.96
N GLY A 41 16.20 -1.16 8.82
CA GLY A 41 16.61 -2.56 8.66
C GLY A 41 18.09 -2.79 8.94
N SER A 42 18.95 -1.96 8.35
CA SER A 42 20.41 -2.03 8.55
C SER A 42 20.80 -1.77 10.01
N TRP A 43 20.12 -0.82 10.68
CA TRP A 43 20.32 -0.55 12.09
C TRP A 43 19.91 -1.75 12.96
N LEU A 44 18.75 -2.37 12.70
CA LEU A 44 18.32 -3.57 13.41
C LEU A 44 19.30 -4.74 13.23
N GLN A 45 19.91 -4.85 12.05
CA GLN A 45 20.95 -5.85 11.80
C GLN A 45 22.18 -5.63 12.67
N GLN A 46 22.63 -4.39 12.85
CA GLN A 46 23.77 -4.06 13.71
C GLN A 46 23.51 -4.34 15.20
N VAL A 47 22.26 -4.13 15.64
CA VAL A 47 21.86 -4.29 17.05
C VAL A 47 21.58 -5.76 17.41
N ILE A 48 20.83 -6.48 16.58
CA ILE A 48 20.34 -7.83 16.92
C ILE A 48 21.30 -8.92 16.39
N GLN A 49 22.08 -8.66 15.34
CA GLN A 49 23.14 -9.54 14.83
C GLN A 49 22.72 -10.99 14.50
N LEU A 50 21.50 -11.17 14.00
CA LEU A 50 21.04 -12.46 13.49
C LEU A 50 21.78 -12.83 12.22
N SER A 51 21.89 -14.13 11.95
CA SER A 51 22.41 -14.62 10.68
C SER A 51 21.61 -14.01 9.52
N PRO A 52 22.24 -13.30 8.56
CA PRO A 52 21.53 -12.53 7.53
C PRO A 52 20.60 -13.36 6.62
N ARG A 53 20.84 -14.68 6.53
CA ARG A 53 20.02 -15.62 5.74
C ARG A 53 19.00 -16.40 6.57
N SER A 54 18.83 -16.04 7.85
CA SER A 54 17.89 -16.70 8.72
C SER A 54 16.45 -16.21 8.50
N LEU A 55 15.49 -17.08 8.81
CA LEU A 55 14.06 -16.77 8.84
C LEU A 55 13.78 -15.48 9.64
N PRO A 56 14.26 -15.32 10.88
CA PRO A 56 14.02 -14.12 11.66
C PRO A 56 14.68 -12.86 11.09
N ALA A 57 15.86 -12.97 10.46
CA ALA A 57 16.54 -11.83 9.84
C ALA A 57 15.77 -11.28 8.63
N SER A 58 15.27 -12.15 7.74
CA SER A 58 14.45 -11.73 6.60
C SER A 58 13.16 -11.01 7.00
N PHE A 59 12.60 -11.35 8.17
CA PHE A 59 11.47 -10.65 8.76
C PHE A 59 11.89 -9.31 9.38
N LEU A 60 12.83 -9.35 10.34
CA LEU A 60 13.17 -8.19 11.18
C LEU A 60 13.95 -7.10 10.44
N TYR A 61 14.78 -7.46 9.47
CA TYR A 61 15.68 -6.50 8.80
C TYR A 61 15.13 -5.97 7.50
N VAL A 62 14.14 -6.63 6.89
CA VAL A 62 13.64 -6.27 5.56
C VAL A 62 12.12 -6.10 5.60
N ALA A 63 11.38 -7.18 5.77
CA ALA A 63 9.92 -7.13 5.62
C ALA A 63 9.25 -6.18 6.63
N LEU A 64 9.61 -6.28 7.92
CA LEU A 64 8.95 -5.53 8.97
C LEU A 64 9.24 -4.01 8.89
N PRO A 65 10.50 -3.54 8.80
CA PRO A 65 10.78 -2.10 8.70
C PRO A 65 10.12 -1.45 7.48
N GLU A 66 10.18 -2.11 6.33
CA GLU A 66 9.62 -1.60 5.09
C GLU A 66 8.10 -1.50 5.14
N GLU A 67 7.41 -2.54 5.63
CA GLU A 67 5.96 -2.51 5.73
C GLU A 67 5.47 -1.50 6.78
N ILE A 68 6.15 -1.38 7.93
CA ILE A 68 5.78 -0.37 8.95
C ILE A 68 5.86 1.04 8.36
N VAL A 69 6.99 1.40 7.72
CA VAL A 69 7.18 2.73 7.14
C VAL A 69 6.14 2.99 6.04
N LYS A 70 5.94 2.04 5.12
CA LYS A 70 4.95 2.17 4.05
C LYS A 70 3.53 2.35 4.58
N PHE A 71 3.12 1.54 5.55
CA PHE A 71 1.76 1.58 6.08
C PHE A 71 1.48 2.87 6.85
N LEU A 72 2.44 3.35 7.63
CA LEU A 72 2.32 4.64 8.31
C LEU A 72 2.17 5.79 7.32
N LEU A 73 2.96 5.79 6.24
CA LEU A 73 2.86 6.83 5.22
C LEU A 73 1.55 6.73 4.42
N ALA A 74 1.13 5.52 4.05
CA ALA A 74 -0.16 5.29 3.41
C ALA A 74 -1.32 5.79 4.30
N LEU A 75 -1.26 5.53 5.61
CA LEU A 75 -2.22 6.03 6.58
C LEU A 75 -2.24 7.57 6.65
N ILE A 76 -1.07 8.20 6.78
CA ILE A 76 -0.94 9.67 6.86
C ILE A 76 -1.50 10.32 5.59
N LEU A 77 -1.09 9.83 4.42
CA LEU A 77 -1.53 10.37 3.13
C LEU A 77 -3.01 10.10 2.85
N PHE A 78 -3.54 8.97 3.31
CA PHE A 78 -4.97 8.69 3.26
C PHE A 78 -5.75 9.70 4.13
N ARG A 79 -5.27 9.98 5.35
CA ARG A 79 -5.92 10.94 6.26
C ARG A 79 -5.85 12.38 5.76
N LEU A 80 -4.69 12.81 5.29
CA LEU A 80 -4.46 14.21 4.90
C LEU A 80 -4.94 14.53 3.49
N LEU A 81 -4.67 13.63 2.53
CA LEU A 81 -4.83 13.90 1.10
C LEU A 81 -5.84 12.98 0.41
N ARG A 82 -6.42 12.01 1.14
CA ARG A 82 -7.29 10.94 0.56
C ARG A 82 -6.61 10.22 -0.60
N SER A 83 -5.28 10.08 -0.52
CA SER A 83 -4.52 9.47 -1.61
C SER A 83 -4.62 7.94 -1.58
N PRO A 84 -4.64 7.27 -2.75
CA PRO A 84 -4.62 5.82 -2.82
C PRO A 84 -3.33 5.23 -2.23
N ALA A 85 -3.45 4.30 -1.29
CA ALA A 85 -2.31 3.61 -0.68
C ALA A 85 -1.44 2.86 -1.72
N ALA A 86 -2.07 2.35 -2.79
CA ALA A 86 -1.38 1.68 -3.90
C ALA A 86 -0.28 2.56 -4.53
N LEU A 87 -0.46 3.88 -4.57
CA LEU A 87 0.55 4.79 -5.14
C LEU A 87 1.79 4.93 -4.26
N VAL A 88 1.62 4.85 -2.94
CA VAL A 88 2.75 4.80 -2.00
C VAL A 88 3.54 3.52 -2.24
N GLY A 89 2.86 2.39 -2.36
CA GLY A 89 3.49 1.11 -2.67
C GLY A 89 4.20 1.09 -4.03
N LEU A 90 3.59 1.71 -5.04
CA LEU A 90 4.17 1.85 -6.38
C LEU A 90 5.47 2.66 -6.34
N GLY A 91 5.45 3.84 -5.71
CA GLY A 91 6.64 4.66 -5.56
C GLY A 91 7.75 3.92 -4.83
N PHE A 92 7.40 3.23 -3.74
CA PHE A 92 8.34 2.43 -2.96
C PHE A 92 8.98 1.32 -3.80
N GLY A 93 8.17 0.51 -4.49
CA GLY A 93 8.68 -0.59 -5.31
C GLY A 93 9.58 -0.12 -6.45
N ILE A 94 9.27 1.02 -7.08
CA ILE A 94 10.14 1.60 -8.12
C ILE A 94 11.47 2.09 -7.51
N SER A 95 11.45 2.77 -6.37
CA SER A 95 12.69 3.23 -5.73
C SER A 95 13.56 2.05 -5.27
N GLU A 96 12.96 1.02 -4.68
CA GLU A 96 13.67 -0.20 -4.28
C GLU A 96 14.30 -0.88 -5.51
N THR A 97 13.53 -0.97 -6.60
CA THR A 97 14.01 -1.49 -7.89
C THR A 97 15.24 -0.72 -8.37
N ILE A 98 15.20 0.62 -8.40
CA ILE A 98 16.34 1.46 -8.83
C ILE A 98 17.58 1.23 -7.94
N PHE A 99 17.38 1.13 -6.63
CA PHE A 99 18.45 0.82 -5.69
C PHE A 99 19.07 -0.57 -5.96
N LEU A 100 18.23 -1.57 -6.20
CA LEU A 100 18.68 -2.93 -6.49
C LEU A 100 19.37 -3.05 -7.86
N VAL A 101 18.91 -2.36 -8.91
CA VAL A 101 19.58 -2.31 -10.22
C VAL A 101 21.00 -1.77 -10.08
N SER A 102 21.16 -0.69 -9.32
CA SER A 102 22.44 -0.01 -9.17
C SER A 102 23.47 -0.83 -8.38
N HIS A 103 23.05 -1.89 -7.67
CA HIS A 103 23.90 -2.66 -6.77
C HIS A 103 23.89 -4.19 -7.03
N SER A 104 23.12 -4.72 -7.99
CA SER A 104 23.00 -6.16 -8.21
C SER A 104 22.79 -6.57 -9.67
N ASN A 105 23.48 -7.64 -10.09
CA ASN A 105 23.34 -8.30 -11.40
C ASN A 105 22.08 -9.17 -11.53
N TRP A 106 21.05 -8.96 -10.70
CA TRP A 106 19.83 -9.77 -10.66
C TRP A 106 18.62 -9.00 -11.23
N PRO A 107 18.52 -8.85 -12.56
CA PRO A 107 17.50 -8.03 -13.20
C PRO A 107 16.07 -8.60 -13.06
N ILE A 108 15.93 -9.86 -12.65
CA ILE A 108 14.62 -10.53 -12.56
C ILE A 108 13.88 -10.15 -11.27
N ARG A 109 14.60 -9.89 -10.17
CA ARG A 109 13.99 -9.39 -8.91
C ARG A 109 13.31 -8.02 -9.09
N LEU A 110 13.71 -7.28 -10.13
CA LEU A 110 13.19 -5.96 -10.50
C LEU A 110 11.72 -6.00 -10.92
N LEU A 111 11.31 -7.08 -11.59
CA LEU A 111 9.97 -7.19 -12.16
C LEU A 111 8.94 -7.67 -11.12
N SER A 112 9.42 -8.19 -9.98
CA SER A 112 8.57 -8.72 -8.90
C SER A 112 8.48 -7.79 -7.69
N SER A 113 9.42 -6.87 -7.49
CA SER A 113 9.35 -5.87 -6.40
C SER A 113 8.15 -4.93 -6.57
N VAL A 114 8.04 -4.24 -7.70
CA VAL A 114 6.96 -3.27 -7.95
C VAL A 114 5.55 -3.82 -7.67
N PRO A 115 5.14 -4.99 -8.24
CA PRO A 115 3.82 -5.54 -7.95
C PRO A 115 3.66 -5.92 -6.47
N LEU A 116 4.70 -6.46 -5.83
CA LEU A 116 4.64 -6.80 -4.41
C LEU A 116 4.34 -5.57 -3.55
N HIS A 117 5.18 -4.52 -3.63
CA HIS A 117 5.04 -3.33 -2.79
C HIS A 117 3.73 -2.59 -3.08
N THR A 118 3.32 -2.51 -4.34
CA THR A 118 2.04 -1.94 -4.73
C THR A 118 0.89 -2.69 -4.05
N GLY A 119 0.88 -4.02 -4.15
CA GLY A 119 -0.21 -4.83 -3.63
C GLY A 119 -0.26 -4.93 -2.11
N THR A 120 0.88 -5.12 -1.42
CA THR A 120 0.89 -5.18 0.05
C THR A 120 0.45 -3.86 0.66
N THR A 121 0.88 -2.74 0.09
CA THR A 121 0.44 -1.40 0.54
C THR A 121 -1.03 -1.15 0.22
N ALA A 122 -1.52 -1.63 -0.92
CA ALA A 122 -2.93 -1.50 -1.28
C ALA A 122 -3.86 -2.34 -0.38
N LEU A 123 -3.46 -3.57 -0.03
CA LEU A 123 -4.18 -4.42 0.93
C LEU A 123 -4.24 -3.78 2.33
N ALA A 124 -3.11 -3.25 2.81
CA ALA A 124 -3.08 -2.45 4.04
C ALA A 124 -4.01 -1.23 3.95
N GLY A 125 -4.05 -0.58 2.78
CA GLY A 125 -4.95 0.53 2.48
C GLY A 125 -6.44 0.18 2.61
N ILE A 126 -6.85 -1.04 2.24
CA ILE A 126 -8.21 -1.54 2.50
C ILE A 126 -8.47 -1.57 4.01
N GLY A 127 -7.56 -2.16 4.80
CA GLY A 127 -7.68 -2.23 6.26
C GLY A 127 -7.80 -0.85 6.89
N ILE A 128 -6.92 0.08 6.52
CA ILE A 128 -6.96 1.48 6.96
C ILE A 128 -8.31 2.12 6.63
N SER A 129 -8.82 1.90 5.42
CA SER A 129 -10.10 2.45 4.99
C SER A 129 -11.27 1.88 5.79
N LEU A 130 -11.24 0.58 6.11
CA LEU A 130 -12.26 -0.08 6.95
C LEU A 130 -12.28 0.48 8.37
N LEU A 131 -11.10 0.71 8.96
CA LEU A 131 -10.97 1.27 10.30
C LEU A 131 -11.62 2.67 10.40
N PHE A 132 -11.53 3.48 9.34
CA PHE A 132 -12.10 4.84 9.29
C PHE A 132 -13.42 4.95 8.54
N SER A 133 -14.00 3.84 8.10
CA SER A 133 -15.32 3.82 7.49
C SER A 133 -16.39 3.86 8.58
N THR A 134 -16.75 5.06 9.04
CA THR A 134 -17.90 5.27 9.93
C THR A 134 -19.10 5.71 9.09
N LYS A 135 -20.00 4.78 8.76
CA LYS A 135 -21.28 5.14 8.11
C LYS A 135 -22.30 5.57 9.18
N GLY A 136 -22.50 6.88 9.30
CA GLY A 136 -23.64 7.51 9.98
C GLY A 136 -23.40 7.93 11.44
N ASN A 137 -24.24 8.84 11.94
CA ASN A 137 -24.24 9.37 13.31
C ASN A 137 -24.75 8.37 14.38
N LYS A 138 -24.92 7.09 14.05
CA LYS A 138 -25.40 6.09 15.02
C LYS A 138 -24.20 5.44 15.70
N PRO A 139 -24.22 5.30 17.04
CA PRO A 139 -23.19 4.58 17.76
C PRO A 139 -23.10 3.16 17.20
N GLU A 140 -21.89 2.78 16.82
CA GLU A 140 -21.63 1.47 16.30
C GLU A 140 -21.69 0.43 17.42
N SER A 141 -22.22 -0.76 17.15
CA SER A 141 -22.14 -1.86 18.12
C SER A 141 -20.69 -2.33 18.29
N SER A 142 -20.30 -2.64 19.54
CA SER A 142 -18.95 -3.12 19.86
C SER A 142 -18.51 -4.31 19.01
N ILE A 143 -19.45 -5.19 18.65
CA ILE A 143 -19.19 -6.36 17.78
C ILE A 143 -18.73 -5.94 16.38
N LYS A 144 -19.38 -4.94 15.77
CA LYS A 144 -18.99 -4.45 14.45
C LYS A 144 -17.60 -3.81 14.49
N LEU A 145 -17.31 -3.08 15.57
CA LEU A 145 -16.03 -2.40 15.74
C LEU A 145 -14.88 -3.41 15.89
N VAL A 146 -15.06 -4.40 16.76
CA VAL A 146 -14.09 -5.50 16.94
C VAL A 146 -13.85 -6.23 15.62
N ARG A 147 -14.91 -6.52 14.85
CA ARG A 147 -14.77 -7.18 13.54
C ARG A 147 -13.94 -6.35 12.56
N ARG A 148 -14.12 -5.02 12.53
CA ARG A 148 -13.32 -4.13 11.67
C ARG A 148 -11.86 -4.06 12.10
N ILE A 149 -11.60 -3.98 13.40
CA ILE A 149 -10.23 -3.99 13.95
C ILE A 149 -9.54 -5.31 13.59
N MET A 150 -10.19 -6.45 13.83
CA MET A 150 -9.64 -7.77 13.50
C MET A 150 -9.35 -7.90 12.01
N LEU A 151 -10.28 -7.49 11.14
CA LEU A 151 -10.06 -7.53 9.70
C LEU A 151 -8.90 -6.62 9.26
N THR A 152 -8.76 -5.44 9.88
CA THR A 152 -7.64 -4.52 9.63
C THR A 152 -6.32 -5.16 10.02
N LEU A 153 -6.23 -5.73 11.23
CA LEU A 153 -5.03 -6.41 11.71
C LEU A 153 -4.67 -7.60 10.83
N SER A 154 -5.65 -8.40 10.40
CA SER A 154 -5.42 -9.52 9.47
C SER A 154 -4.87 -9.06 8.12
N LEU A 155 -5.35 -7.95 7.56
CA LEU A 155 -4.83 -7.41 6.30
C LEU A 155 -3.41 -6.88 6.45
N LEU A 156 -3.09 -6.21 7.55
CA LEU A 156 -1.74 -5.74 7.85
C LEU A 156 -0.77 -6.92 8.05
N ALA A 157 -1.14 -7.87 8.90
CA ALA A 157 -0.33 -9.07 9.18
C ALA A 157 -0.15 -9.95 7.94
N GLY A 158 -1.19 -10.10 7.12
CA GLY A 158 -1.13 -10.82 5.85
C GLY A 158 -0.19 -10.14 4.85
N SER A 159 -0.22 -8.81 4.78
CA SER A 159 0.67 -8.03 3.90
C SER A 159 2.14 -8.17 4.32
N ILE A 160 2.43 -8.09 5.63
CA ILE A 160 3.79 -8.31 6.16
C ILE A 160 4.25 -9.73 5.91
N SER A 161 3.39 -10.73 6.19
CA SER A 161 3.70 -12.14 5.95
C SER A 161 4.01 -12.42 4.49
N LEU A 162 3.25 -11.82 3.56
CA LEU A 162 3.45 -12.02 2.14
C LEU A 162 4.79 -11.43 1.65
N HIS A 163 5.14 -10.24 2.11
CA HIS A 163 6.44 -9.64 1.83
C HIS A 163 7.59 -10.45 2.44
N TRP A 164 7.42 -10.95 3.67
CA TRP A 164 8.38 -11.82 4.31
C TRP A 164 8.61 -13.12 3.52
N LEU A 165 7.53 -13.82 3.15
CA LEU A 165 7.60 -15.02 2.32
C LEU A 165 8.22 -14.76 0.95
N TYR A 166 7.92 -13.60 0.36
CA TYR A 166 8.57 -13.17 -0.88
C TYR A 166 10.08 -13.06 -0.69
N ASN A 167 10.56 -12.36 0.34
CA ASN A 167 11.99 -12.19 0.58
C ASN A 167 12.70 -13.51 0.86
N LEU A 168 12.07 -14.42 1.62
CA LEU A 168 12.58 -15.78 1.81
C LEU A 168 12.69 -16.52 0.48
N SER A 169 11.67 -16.41 -0.37
CA SER A 169 11.66 -17.07 -1.67
C SER A 169 12.77 -16.54 -2.58
N VAL A 170 12.98 -15.21 -2.60
CA VAL A 170 14.12 -14.60 -3.30
C VAL A 170 15.45 -15.10 -2.74
N GLN A 171 15.65 -15.07 -1.42
CA GLN A 171 16.90 -15.51 -0.79
C GLN A 171 17.26 -16.97 -1.13
N ASN A 172 16.24 -17.80 -1.31
CA ASN A 172 16.38 -19.21 -1.68
C ASN A 172 16.35 -19.45 -3.20
N ASN A 173 16.33 -18.41 -4.02
CA ASN A 173 16.22 -18.50 -5.49
C ASN A 173 15.02 -19.34 -5.97
N SER A 174 13.97 -19.40 -5.17
CA SER A 174 12.77 -20.19 -5.46
C SER A 174 11.87 -19.43 -6.43
N PRO A 175 11.31 -20.05 -7.48
CA PRO A 175 10.42 -19.35 -8.43
C PRO A 175 9.12 -18.85 -7.78
N LEU A 176 8.82 -19.24 -6.54
CA LEU A 176 7.64 -18.80 -5.80
C LEU A 176 7.59 -17.28 -5.60
N TYR A 177 8.72 -16.56 -5.62
CA TYR A 177 8.73 -15.11 -5.44
C TYR A 177 7.92 -14.40 -6.54
N TRP A 178 7.85 -14.98 -7.75
CA TRP A 178 7.00 -14.47 -8.82
C TRP A 178 5.52 -14.57 -8.48
N VAL A 179 5.08 -15.73 -7.97
CA VAL A 179 3.69 -15.94 -7.58
C VAL A 179 3.33 -15.02 -6.41
N LEU A 180 4.20 -14.93 -5.40
CA LEU A 180 3.98 -14.12 -4.20
C LEU A 180 3.92 -12.62 -4.51
N ALA A 181 4.72 -12.14 -5.46
CA ALA A 181 4.71 -10.74 -5.89
C ALA A 181 3.37 -10.30 -6.49
N TRP A 182 2.69 -11.19 -7.22
CA TRP A 182 1.40 -10.89 -7.84
C TRP A 182 0.19 -11.27 -6.97
N LEU A 183 0.39 -12.09 -5.94
CA LEU A 183 -0.69 -12.48 -5.04
C LEU A 183 -1.32 -11.27 -4.34
N ALA A 184 -0.52 -10.33 -3.85
CA ALA A 184 -1.03 -9.16 -3.12
C ALA A 184 -1.90 -8.25 -4.03
N PRO A 185 -1.44 -7.87 -5.24
CA PRO A 185 -2.28 -7.15 -6.21
C PRO A 185 -3.57 -7.90 -6.58
N LEU A 186 -3.50 -9.21 -6.81
CA LEU A 186 -4.68 -10.00 -7.16
C LEU A 186 -5.71 -10.04 -6.02
N LEU A 187 -5.25 -10.21 -4.79
CA LEU A 187 -6.10 -10.14 -3.59
C LEU A 187 -6.70 -8.75 -3.44
N TRP A 188 -5.91 -7.69 -3.63
CA TRP A 188 -6.39 -6.32 -3.56
C TRP A 188 -7.49 -6.03 -4.59
N LEU A 189 -7.29 -6.41 -5.86
CA LEU A 189 -8.27 -6.23 -6.92
C LEU A 189 -9.55 -7.03 -6.64
N SER A 190 -9.41 -8.28 -6.20
CA SER A 190 -10.55 -9.15 -5.88
C SER A 190 -11.39 -8.59 -4.72
N LEU A 191 -10.73 -8.16 -3.64
CA LEU A 191 -11.40 -7.57 -2.47
C LEU A 191 -12.03 -6.22 -2.82
N SER A 192 -11.34 -5.37 -3.58
CA SER A 192 -11.87 -4.08 -4.01
C SER A 192 -13.10 -4.23 -4.91
N GLY A 193 -13.07 -5.20 -5.83
CA GLY A 193 -14.21 -5.56 -6.67
C GLY A 193 -15.39 -6.05 -5.86
N ALA A 194 -15.17 -6.95 -4.89
CA ALA A 194 -16.21 -7.44 -3.99
C ALA A 194 -16.86 -6.31 -3.17
N ILE A 195 -16.05 -5.41 -2.60
CA ILE A 195 -16.55 -4.25 -1.83
C ILE A 195 -17.35 -3.28 -2.73
N ALA A 196 -16.88 -3.05 -3.97
CA ALA A 196 -17.59 -2.19 -4.91
C ALA A 196 -18.93 -2.79 -5.35
N LEU A 197 -19.01 -4.11 -5.54
CA LEU A 197 -20.24 -4.82 -5.88
C LEU A 197 -21.26 -4.73 -4.74
N ASP A 198 -20.87 -5.03 -3.51
CA ASP A 198 -21.74 -4.93 -2.32
C ASP A 198 -22.30 -3.50 -2.13
N SER A 199 -21.48 -2.48 -2.42
CA SER A 199 -21.92 -1.08 -2.35
C SER A 199 -22.98 -0.69 -3.38
N LYS A 200 -23.05 -1.40 -4.52
CA LYS A 200 -24.01 -1.16 -5.61
C LYS A 200 -25.25 -2.03 -5.50
N THR A 201 -25.13 -3.24 -4.97
CA THR A 201 -26.25 -4.18 -4.82
C THR A 201 -27.03 -3.98 -3.52
N GLY A 202 -26.44 -3.34 -2.51
CA GLY A 202 -27.12 -3.03 -1.24
C GLY A 202 -27.59 -4.26 -0.46
N GLN A 203 -27.12 -5.45 -0.81
CA GLN A 203 -27.54 -6.69 -0.18
C GLN A 203 -26.68 -6.97 1.05
N VAL A 204 -27.27 -6.74 2.22
CA VAL A 204 -26.81 -7.35 3.46
C VAL A 204 -27.00 -8.86 3.32
N THR A 205 -25.98 -9.60 2.92
CA THR A 205 -25.95 -11.05 3.16
C THR A 205 -25.87 -11.25 4.66
N GLN A 206 -27.04 -11.34 5.31
CA GLN A 206 -27.14 -12.05 6.57
C GLN A 206 -26.67 -13.48 6.32
N PRO A 207 -25.77 -14.04 7.15
CA PRO A 207 -25.53 -15.47 7.10
C PRO A 207 -26.87 -16.17 7.40
N ALA A 208 -27.24 -17.11 6.53
CA ALA A 208 -28.41 -17.96 6.73
C ALA A 208 -28.31 -18.68 8.09
N PRO A 209 -29.44 -18.91 8.78
CA PRO A 209 -29.50 -19.50 10.11
C PRO A 209 -28.91 -20.91 10.17
#